data_AF-A0A3M7P5J5-F1
#
_entry.id   AF-A0A3M7P5J5-F1
#
_cell.length_a   1.000
_cell.length_b   1.000
_cell.length_c   1.000
_cell.angle_alpha   90.00
_cell.angle_beta   90.00
_cell.angle_gamma   90.00
#
_symmetry.space_group_name_H-M   'P 1'
#
loop_
_entity.id
_entity.type
_entity.pdbx_description
1 polymer ?
#
loop_
_entity_poly.entity_id
_entity_poly.type
_entity_poly.pdbx_seq_one_letter_code
_entity_poly.pdbx_strand_id
1 'polypeptide(L)'
;MQYKRNPLRSERACSLARHLMMLVNDALATYSVQWMERTLDDSAIRRISLSEGFLCADACVIILENIFQGMVVYPKVIESRIGQELPFMETENVLMEIVKSCGADR
;
A
#
# COMPACT_ATOMS: atom_id res chain seq x y z
N MET A 1 12.34 -4.82 -21.68
CA MET A 1 11.73 -5.88 -22.51
C MET A 1 10.37 -5.39 -22.98
N GLN A 2 9.91 -5.79 -24.17
CA GLN A 2 8.70 -5.22 -24.79
C GLN A 2 7.41 -5.45 -23.99
N TYR A 3 7.27 -6.59 -23.31
CA TYR A 3 6.05 -6.95 -22.56
C TYR A 3 6.20 -6.82 -21.03
N LYS A 4 7.41 -7.01 -20.49
CA LYS A 4 7.65 -6.95 -19.04
C LYS A 4 8.01 -5.53 -18.61
N ARG A 5 7.19 -4.96 -17.74
CA ARG A 5 7.44 -3.68 -17.05
C ARG A 5 7.49 -3.92 -15.54
N ASN A 6 8.38 -3.22 -14.86
CA ASN A 6 8.50 -3.29 -13.41
C ASN A 6 7.84 -2.05 -12.77
N PRO A 7 7.19 -2.17 -11.60
CA PRO A 7 6.53 -1.06 -10.91
C PRO A 7 7.54 -0.18 -10.13
N LEU A 8 8.58 0.33 -10.81
CA LEU A 8 9.70 1.07 -10.21
C LEU A 8 9.26 2.26 -9.35
N ARG A 9 8.19 2.95 -9.76
CA ARG A 9 7.64 4.10 -9.01
C ARG A 9 7.04 3.66 -7.68
N SER A 10 6.25 2.59 -7.68
CA SER A 10 5.67 2.01 -6.47
C SER A 10 6.75 1.45 -5.56
N GLU A 11 7.78 0.80 -6.11
CA GLU A 11 8.94 0.31 -5.35
C GLU A 11 9.68 1.46 -4.65
N ARG A 12 9.89 2.58 -5.35
CA ARG A 12 10.49 3.79 -4.77
C ARG A 12 9.60 4.40 -3.68
N ALA A 13 8.29 4.49 -3.90
CA ALA A 13 7.34 4.97 -2.89
C ALA A 13 7.40 4.13 -1.61
N CYS A 14 7.37 2.79 -1.73
CA CYS A 14 7.50 1.89 -0.59
C CYS A 14 8.84 2.04 0.13
N SER A 15 9.93 2.29 -0.60
CA SER A 15 11.25 2.52 -0.01
C SER A 15 11.28 3.77 0.88
N LEU A 16 10.79 4.90 0.36
CA LEU A 16 10.73 6.17 1.09
C LEU A 16 9.73 6.11 2.24
N ALA A 17 8.55 5.51 2.02
CA ALA A 17 7.55 5.32 3.06
C ALA A 17 8.10 4.52 4.24
N ARG A 18 8.92 3.49 3.99
CA ARG A 18 9.56 2.71 5.07
C ARG A 18 10.47 3.59 5.92
N HIS A 19 11.25 4.48 5.32
CA HIS A 19 12.10 5.39 6.07
C HIS A 19 11.26 6.39 6.88
N LEU A 20 10.23 7.00 6.27
CA LEU A 20 9.29 7.89 6.94
C LEU A 20 8.62 7.24 8.16
N MET A 21 8.19 5.98 8.04
CA MET A 21 7.60 5.23 9.14
C MET A 21 8.56 5.02 10.31
N MET A 22 9.88 4.95 10.05
CA MET A 22 10.88 4.73 11.10
C MET A 22 11.31 6.02 11.82
N LEU A 23 11.23 7.19 11.16
CA LEU A 23 11.59 8.49 11.74
C LEU A 23 10.79 8.85 13.01
N VAL A 24 9.63 8.23 13.22
CA VAL A 24 8.85 8.41 14.46
C VAL A 24 9.64 8.05 15.72
N ASN A 25 10.55 7.07 15.62
CA ASN A 25 11.34 6.62 16.77
C ASN A 25 12.27 7.71 17.29
N ASP A 26 12.80 8.57 16.41
CA ASP A 26 13.64 9.70 16.80
C ASP A 26 12.87 10.67 17.70
N ALA A 27 11.62 10.98 17.35
CA ALA A 27 10.77 11.85 18.13
C ALA A 27 10.38 11.22 19.48
N LEU A 28 10.01 9.93 19.47
CA LEU A 28 9.64 9.21 20.68
C LEU A 28 10.81 9.08 21.66
N ALA A 29 12.00 8.76 21.16
CA ALA A 29 13.22 8.65 21.96
C ALA A 29 13.65 10.03 22.50
N THR A 30 13.59 11.09 21.69
CA THR A 30 13.91 12.45 22.13
C THR A 30 12.97 12.89 23.25
N TYR A 31 11.67 12.61 23.13
CA TYR A 31 10.70 13.00 24.15
C TYR A 31 10.88 12.24 25.47
N SER A 32 11.23 10.95 25.41
CA SER A 32 11.33 10.10 26.61
C SER A 32 12.49 10.46 27.54
N VAL A 33 13.50 11.18 27.04
CA VAL A 33 14.70 11.56 27.80
C VAL A 33 14.86 13.07 27.98
N GLN A 34 13.86 13.87 27.62
CA GLN A 34 13.89 15.32 27.84
C GLN A 34 13.78 15.63 29.33
N TRP A 35 14.82 16.18 29.96
CA TRP A 35 14.82 16.39 31.41
C TRP A 35 14.29 17.78 31.82
N MET A 36 13.38 17.77 32.81
CA MET A 36 12.79 18.96 33.44
C MET A 36 12.24 19.96 32.42
N GLU A 37 12.68 21.23 32.44
CA GLU A 37 12.20 22.26 31.54
C GLU A 37 12.74 22.09 30.10
N ARG A 38 13.99 21.61 29.93
CA ARG A 38 14.63 21.31 28.64
C ARG A 38 16.07 20.78 28.77
N THR A 39 16.45 19.79 27.95
CA THR A 39 17.85 19.48 27.61
C THR A 39 18.12 19.73 26.11
N LEU A 40 19.38 19.97 25.72
CA LEU A 40 19.75 20.45 24.37
C LEU A 40 20.04 19.32 23.37
N ASP A 41 20.03 18.07 23.82
CA ASP A 41 20.17 16.86 23.01
C ASP A 41 19.08 16.72 21.94
N ASP A 42 17.95 17.42 22.10
CA ASP A 42 16.89 17.53 21.10
C ASP A 42 17.31 18.33 19.84
N SER A 43 18.29 19.23 19.92
CA SER A 43 18.60 20.21 18.88
C SER A 43 19.13 19.57 17.60
N ALA A 44 20.06 18.61 17.70
CA ALA A 44 20.69 18.01 16.52
C ALA A 44 19.71 17.08 15.80
N ILE A 45 19.04 16.19 16.53
CA ILE A 45 18.13 15.20 15.97
C ILE A 45 16.93 15.85 15.30
N ARG A 46 16.35 16.91 15.89
CA ARG A 46 15.21 17.64 15.31
C ARG A 46 15.55 18.37 14.00
N ARG A 47 16.81 18.73 13.76
CA ARG A 47 17.22 19.35 12.47
C ARG A 47 17.19 18.34 11.32
N ILE A 48 17.39 17.07 11.64
CA ILE A 48 17.41 15.96 10.68
C ILE A 48 15.99 15.39 10.54
N SER A 49 15.45 14.82 11.62
CA SER A 49 14.22 14.02 11.57
C SER A 49 12.99 14.80 11.13
N LEU A 50 12.89 16.09 11.50
CA LEU A 50 11.78 16.93 11.07
C LEU A 50 11.87 17.25 9.57
N SER A 51 13.03 17.71 9.10
CA SER A 51 13.20 18.10 7.70
C SER A 51 13.08 16.90 6.76
N GLU A 52 13.75 15.80 7.08
CA GLU A 52 13.66 14.54 6.33
C GLU A 52 12.26 13.94 6.38
N GLY A 53 11.55 14.04 7.51
CA GLY A 53 10.17 13.58 7.64
C GLY A 53 9.23 14.28 6.65
N PHE A 54 9.29 15.62 6.57
CA PHE A 54 8.48 16.36 5.59
C PHE A 54 8.90 16.08 4.15
N LEU A 55 10.20 16.04 3.85
CA LEU A 55 10.70 15.76 2.50
C LEU A 55 10.33 14.35 2.03
N CYS A 56 10.39 13.35 2.91
CA CYS A 56 9.99 11.98 2.58
C CYS A 56 8.48 11.88 2.35
N ALA A 57 7.67 12.55 3.18
CA ALA A 57 6.23 12.58 3.01
C ALA A 57 5.83 13.24 1.68
N ASP A 58 6.41 14.41 1.37
CA ASP A 58 6.21 15.12 0.12
C ASP A 58 6.59 14.26 -1.09
N ALA A 59 7.78 13.66 -1.08
CA ALA A 59 8.23 12.77 -2.13
C ALA A 59 7.30 11.56 -2.31
N CYS A 60 6.77 10.97 -1.23
CA CYS A 60 5.80 9.88 -1.32
C CYS A 60 4.52 10.33 -2.03
N VAL A 61 3.97 11.50 -1.66
CA VAL A 61 2.72 12.03 -2.24
C VAL A 61 2.91 12.36 -3.72
N ILE A 62 4.01 13.02 -4.10
CA ILE A 62 4.32 13.33 -5.52
C ILE A 62 4.40 12.05 -6.35
N ILE A 63 5.04 11.00 -5.83
CA ILE A 63 5.14 9.72 -6.53
C ILE A 63 3.77 9.06 -6.66
N LEU A 64 2.97 9.05 -5.60
CA LEU A 64 1.64 8.46 -5.58
C LEU A 64 0.68 9.18 -6.53
N GLU A 65 0.68 10.51 -6.53
CA GLU A 65 -0.08 11.32 -7.49
C GLU A 65 0.23 10.92 -8.92
N ASN A 66 1.53 10.81 -9.26
CA ASN A 66 1.95 10.40 -10.59
C ASN A 66 1.52 8.98 -10.97
N ILE A 67 1.50 8.05 -10.00
CA ILE A 67 1.00 6.68 -10.22
C ILE A 67 -0.50 6.70 -10.49
N PHE A 68 -1.28 7.41 -9.67
CA PHE A 68 -2.73 7.43 -9.79
C PHE A 68 -3.22 8.15 -11.05
N GLN A 69 -2.56 9.24 -11.46
CA GLN A 69 -2.88 9.93 -12.71
C GLN A 69 -2.60 9.07 -13.96
N GLY A 70 -1.60 8.18 -13.89
CA GLY A 70 -1.15 7.35 -15.01
C GLY A 70 -1.52 5.87 -14.90
N MET A 71 -2.47 5.51 -14.04
CA MET A 71 -2.79 4.10 -13.77
C MET A 71 -3.44 3.45 -15.00
N VAL A 72 -2.87 2.34 -15.46
CA VAL A 72 -3.39 1.56 -16.60
C VAL A 72 -4.01 0.26 -16.08
N VAL A 73 -5.28 0.05 -16.41
CA VAL A 73 -6.03 -1.17 -16.08
C VAL A 73 -6.20 -2.01 -17.33
N TYR A 74 -6.14 -3.34 -17.20
CA TYR A 74 -6.31 -4.29 -18.31
C TYR A 74 -7.56 -5.17 -18.11
N PRO A 75 -8.76 -4.71 -18.53
CA PRO A 75 -10.01 -5.41 -18.28
C PRO A 75 -10.04 -6.86 -18.77
N LYS A 76 -9.45 -7.15 -19.94
CA LYS A 76 -9.43 -8.50 -20.52
C LYS A 76 -8.58 -9.50 -19.74
N VAL A 77 -7.50 -9.04 -19.11
CA VAL A 77 -6.70 -9.89 -18.22
C VAL A 77 -7.46 -10.18 -16.92
N ILE A 78 -8.19 -9.19 -16.42
CA ILE A 78 -9.05 -9.34 -15.23
C ILE A 78 -10.19 -10.33 -15.53
N GLU A 79 -10.91 -10.14 -16.64
CA GLU A 79 -11.99 -11.02 -17.10
C GLU A 79 -11.50 -12.47 -17.29
N SER A 80 -10.33 -12.66 -17.92
CA SER A 80 -9.74 -13.99 -18.06
C SER A 80 -9.42 -14.64 -16.72
N ARG A 81 -8.94 -13.88 -15.73
CA ARG A 81 -8.65 -14.42 -14.39
C ARG A 81 -9.95 -14.74 -13.64
N ILE A 82 -10.96 -13.88 -13.74
CA ILE A 82 -12.28 -14.12 -13.15
C ILE A 82 -12.88 -15.39 -13.77
N GLY A 83 -12.92 -15.52 -15.09
CA GLY A 83 -13.50 -16.70 -15.74
C GLY A 83 -12.80 -18.03 -15.41
N GLN A 84 -11.52 -18.01 -15.03
CA GLN A 84 -10.79 -19.19 -14.57
C GLN A 84 -11.17 -19.61 -13.15
N GLU A 85 -11.43 -18.66 -12.26
CA GLU A 85 -11.68 -18.93 -10.83
C GLU A 85 -13.18 -18.98 -10.48
N LEU A 86 -14.02 -18.23 -11.20
CA LEU A 86 -15.44 -18.06 -10.93
C LEU A 86 -16.23 -19.38 -10.90
N PRO A 87 -15.99 -20.37 -11.78
CA PRO A 87 -16.70 -21.65 -11.72
C PRO A 87 -16.54 -22.39 -10.39
N PHE A 88 -15.40 -22.23 -9.71
CA PHE A 88 -15.19 -22.84 -8.40
C PHE A 88 -15.91 -22.08 -7.28
N MET A 89 -16.00 -20.75 -7.42
CA MET A 89 -16.70 -19.88 -6.46
C MET A 89 -18.23 -19.93 -6.59
N GLU A 90 -18.76 -20.21 -7.78
CA GLU A 90 -20.21 -20.22 -8.06
C GLU A 90 -20.89 -21.58 -7.84
N THR A 91 -20.18 -22.56 -7.26
CA THR A 91 -20.70 -23.91 -7.02
C THR A 91 -22.00 -23.93 -6.22
N GLU A 92 -22.12 -23.12 -5.17
CA GLU A 92 -23.35 -22.98 -4.37
C GLU A 92 -24.49 -22.39 -5.21
N ASN A 93 -24.21 -21.37 -6.02
CA ASN A 93 -25.22 -20.74 -6.88
C ASN A 93 -25.76 -21.76 -7.90
N VAL A 94 -24.87 -22.56 -8.48
CA VAL A 94 -25.24 -23.64 -9.41
C VAL A 94 -26.07 -24.71 -8.70
N LEU A 95 -25.67 -25.14 -7.50
CA LEU A 95 -26.43 -26.12 -6.70
C LEU A 95 -27.85 -25.61 -6.39
N MET A 96 -27.97 -24.37 -5.95
CA MET A 96 -29.25 -23.74 -5.65
C MET A 96 -30.14 -23.64 -6.89
N GLU A 97 -29.56 -23.37 -8.05
CA GLU A 97 -30.31 -23.33 -9.31
C GLU A 97 -30.77 -24.71 -9.77
N ILE A 98 -29.93 -25.74 -9.57
CA ILE A 98 -30.28 -27.14 -9.81
C ILE A 98 -31.47 -27.55 -8.93
N VAL A 99 -31.42 -27.25 -7.63
CA VAL A 99 -32.53 -27.59 -6.70
C VAL A 99 -33.82 -26.87 -7.07
N LYS A 100 -33.75 -25.59 -7.46
CA LYS A 100 -34.93 -24.83 -7.90
C LYS A 100 -35.55 -25.38 -9.19
N SER A 101 -34.72 -25.75 -10.16
CA SER A 101 -35.16 -26.16 -11.50
C SER A 101 -35.59 -27.63 -11.58
N CYS A 102 -34.85 -28.51 -10.91
CA CYS A 102 -35.03 -29.97 -11.03
C CYS A 102 -35.66 -30.60 -9.78
N GLY A 103 -35.88 -29.83 -8.72
CA GLY A 103 -36.21 -30.35 -7.39
C GLY A 103 -34.95 -30.86 -6.67
N ALA A 104 -35.06 -31.06 -5.35
CA ALA A 104 -33.98 -31.68 -4.59
C ALA A 104 -33.98 -33.19 -4.86
N ASP A 105 -32.83 -33.73 -5.27
CA ASP A 105 -32.62 -35.18 -5.22
C ASP A 105 -32.59 -35.59 -3.74
N ARG A 106 -33.40 -36.59 -3.38
CA ARG A 106 -33.59 -37.04 -1.99
C ARG A 106 -32.86 -38.34 -1.74
#